data_AF-A0A9C8LXJ5-F1
#
_entry.id   AF-A0A9C8LXJ5-F1
#
_cell.length_a   1.000
_cell.length_b   1.000
_cell.length_c   1.000
_cell.angle_alpha   90.00
_cell.angle_beta   90.00
_cell.angle_gamma   90.00
#
_symmetry.space_group_name_H-M   'P 1'
#
loop_
_entity.id
_entity.type
_entity.pdbx_description
1 polymer ?
#
loop_
_entity_poly.entity_id
_entity_poly.type
_entity_poly.pdbx_seq_one_letter_code
_entity_poly.pdbx_strand_id
1 'polypeptide(L)' 'MKKIKFRTNSSEETFTFGNKLALCLKNNPGLFKVILLQGDLGTGKTIFTKGFLSCFNYS' A
#
# COMPACT_ATOMS: atom_id res chain seq x y z
N MET A 1 -2.21 11.16 -17.40
CA MET A 1 -2.08 10.05 -16.43
C MET A 1 -3.44 9.70 -15.86
N LYS A 2 -3.77 8.41 -15.74
CA LYS A 2 -4.99 7.95 -15.06
C LYS A 2 -4.87 8.20 -13.56
N LYS A 3 -5.95 8.69 -12.94
CA LYS A 3 -6.07 8.84 -11.47
C LYS A 3 -7.14 7.89 -10.98
N ILE A 4 -6.85 7.18 -9.90
CA ILE A 4 -7.80 6.30 -9.20
C ILE A 4 -7.86 6.77 -7.75
N LYS A 5 -9.05 6.81 -7.16
CA LYS A 5 -9.26 7.20 -5.77
C LYS A 5 -9.87 6.03 -4.99
N PHE A 6 -9.36 5.82 -3.80
CA PHE A 6 -9.88 4.86 -2.82
C PHE A 6 -10.04 5.58 -1.48
N ARG A 7 -10.97 5.10 -0.66
CA ARG A 7 -11.19 5.59 0.71
C ARG A 7 -11.15 4.42 1.65
N THR A 8 -10.39 4.56 2.72
CA THR A 8 -10.38 3.66 3.89
C THR A 8 -10.86 4.46 5.10
N ASN A 9 -11.59 3.81 6.00
CA ASN A 9 -12.18 4.45 7.18
C ASN A 9 -11.58 3.95 8.50
N SER A 10 -10.61 3.04 8.42
CA SER A 10 -9.88 2.51 9.58
C SER A 10 -8.41 2.21 9.27
N SER A 11 -7.62 2.00 10.33
CA SER A 11 -6.25 1.50 10.24
C SER A 11 -6.19 0.13 9.57
N GLU A 12 -7.13 -0.76 9.90
CA GLU A 12 -7.20 -2.14 9.40
C GLU A 12 -7.52 -2.17 7.91
N GLU A 13 -8.42 -1.30 7.45
CA GLU A 13 -8.71 -1.12 6.02
C GLU A 13 -7.49 -0.58 5.26
N THR A 14 -6.77 0.38 5.85
CA THR A 14 -5.55 0.96 5.26
C THR A 14 -4.42 -0.06 5.16
N PHE A 15 -4.25 -0.88 6.19
CA PHE A 15 -3.31 -2.00 6.19
C PHE A 15 -3.69 -3.03 5.12
N THR A 16 -4.95 -3.46 5.11
CA THR A 16 -5.46 -4.45 4.14
C THR A 16 -5.31 -3.93 2.70
N PHE A 17 -5.52 -2.64 2.47
CA PHE A 17 -5.30 -2.02 1.17
C PHE A 17 -3.84 -2.08 0.73
N GLY A 18 -2.89 -1.77 1.63
CA GLY A 18 -1.45 -1.92 1.35
C GLY A 18 -1.09 -3.35 0.95
N ASN A 19 -1.60 -4.34 1.68
CA ASN A 19 -1.37 -5.76 1.38
C ASN A 19 -1.92 -6.15 0.00
N LYS A 20 -3.17 -5.77 -0.31
CA LYS A 20 -3.79 -6.06 -1.61
C LYS A 20 -3.02 -5.43 -2.78
N LEU A 21 -2.55 -4.19 -2.62
CA LEU A 21 -1.74 -3.55 -3.65
C LEU A 21 -0.43 -4.32 -3.86
N ALA A 22 0.26 -4.69 -2.79
CA ALA A 22 1.48 -5.50 -2.86
C ALA A 22 1.26 -6.83 -3.58
N LEU A 23 0.14 -7.52 -3.30
CA LEU A 23 -0.22 -8.78 -3.96
C LEU A 23 -0.39 -8.61 -5.48
N CYS A 24 -1.06 -7.54 -5.91
CA CYS A 24 -1.19 -7.21 -7.33
C CYS A 24 0.17 -6.95 -7.99
N LEU A 25 1.12 -6.34 -7.27
CA LEU A 25 2.46 -6.05 -7.79
C LEU A 25 3.36 -7.28 -7.83
N LYS A 26 3.32 -8.11 -6.78
CA LYS A 26 4.09 -9.37 -6.69
C LYS A 26 3.78 -10.31 -7.85
N ASN A 27 2.52 -10.38 -8.27
CA ASN A 27 2.08 -11.21 -9.39
C ASN A 27 2.51 -10.65 -10.76
N ASN A 28 3.21 -9.51 -10.81
CA ASN A 28 3.70 -8.85 -12.03
C ASN A 28 5.20 -8.50 -11.92
N PRO A 29 6.10 -9.51 -11.88
CA PRO A 29 7.51 -9.36 -11.51
C PRO A 29 8.39 -8.57 -12.52
N GLY A 30 7.85 -8.20 -13.69
CA GLY A 30 8.57 -7.41 -14.70
C GLY A 30 8.59 -5.89 -14.47
N LEU A 31 7.95 -5.37 -13.42
CA LEU A 31 7.96 -3.94 -13.11
C LEU A 31 8.73 -3.66 -11.82
N PHE A 32 9.90 -3.03 -11.95
CA PHE A 32 10.49 -2.23 -10.87
C PHE A 32 9.59 -1.01 -10.65
N LYS A 33 8.86 -0.97 -9.53
CA LYS A 33 7.99 0.16 -9.18
C LYS A 33 8.52 0.89 -7.96
N VAL A 34 8.86 2.16 -8.15
CA VAL A 34 9.06 3.10 -7.05
C VAL A 34 7.70 3.66 -6.67
N ILE A 35 7.31 3.49 -5.41
CA ILE A 35 6.05 4.03 -4.86
C ILE A 35 6.41 5.19 -3.93
N LEU A 36 5.96 6.39 -4.29
CA LEU A 36 6.07 7.57 -3.42
C LEU A 36 4.78 7.75 -2.63
N LEU A 37 4.88 7.74 -1.30
CA LEU A 37 3.76 8.03 -0.39
C LEU A 37 3.85 9.47 0.08
N GLN A 38 2.78 10.23 -0.10
CA GLN A 38 2.66 11.62 0.35
C GLN A 38 1.47 11.79 1.27
N GLY A 39 1.59 12.72 2.21
CA GLY A 39 0.54 13.09 3.17
C GLY A 39 1.13 13.55 4.50
N ASP A 40 0.32 14.17 5.33
CA ASP A 40 0.74 14.75 6.61
C ASP A 40 1.10 13.71 7.68
N LEU A 41 1.69 14.16 8.79
CA LEU A 41 1.95 13.29 9.93
C LEU A 41 0.63 12.67 10.43
N GLY A 42 0.63 11.36 10.72
CA GLY A 42 -0.56 10.65 11.20
C GLY A 42 -1.56 10.20 10.13
N THR A 43 -1.38 10.53 8.84
CA THR A 43 -2.33 10.15 7.76
C THR A 43 -2.39 8.67 7.41
N GLY A 44 -1.57 7.83 8.06
CA GLY A 44 -1.56 6.37 7.83
C GLY A 44 -0.54 5.86 6.80
N LYS A 45 0.40 6.70 6.33
CA LYS A 45 1.49 6.26 5.43
C LYS A 45 2.23 5.02 5.96
N THR A 46 2.60 5.00 7.24
CA THR A 46 3.29 3.85 7.86
C THR A 46 2.39 2.62 8.00
N ILE A 47 1.09 2.80 8.29
CA ILE A 47 0.13 1.69 8.37
C ILE A 47 -0.02 1.03 7.01
N PHE A 48 -0.14 1.84 5.95
CA PHE A 48 -0.13 1.36 4.57
C PHE A 48 1.15 0.57 4.26
N THR A 49 2.33 1.10 4.61
CA THR A 49 3.61 0.41 4.37
C THR A 49 3.70 -0.93 5.10
N LYS A 50 3.26 -1.01 6.36
CA LYS A 50 3.21 -2.27 7.12
C LYS A 50 2.32 -3.30 6.42
N GLY A 51 1.14 -2.87 5.98
CA GLY A 51 0.24 -3.70 5.18
C GLY A 51 0.90 -4.20 3.89
N PHE A 52 1.55 -3.30 3.16
CA PHE A 52 2.27 -3.62 1.94
C PHE A 52 3.37 -4.67 2.16
N LEU A 53 4.18 -4.50 3.20
CA LEU A 53 5.29 -5.39 3.55
C LEU A 53 4.83 -6.78 4.02
N SER A 54 3.66 -6.85 4.68
CA SER A 54 3.10 -8.14 5.13
C SER A 54 2.86 -9.14 3.99
N CYS A 55 2.61 -8.66 2.76
CA CYS A 55 2.46 -9.53 1.58
C CYS A 55 3.75 -10.26 1.18
N PHE A 56 4.89 -9.74 1.63
CA PHE A 56 6.22 -10.30 1.39
C PHE A 56 6.76 -11.02 2.63
N ASN A 57 5.92 -11.25 3.65
CA ASN A 57 6.28 -11.85 4.94
C ASN A 57 7.32 -11.04 5.74
N TYR A 58 7.37 -9.71 5.54
CA TYR A 58 8.12 -8.81 6.43
C TYR A 58 7.19 -8.27 7.53
N SER A 59 7.70 -8.20 8.76
CA SER A 59 6.96 -7.74 9.96
C SER A 59 7.45 -6.37 10.44
#